data_AF-A0A336N1Z6-F1
#
_entry.id   AF-A0A336N1Z6-F1
#
_cell.length_a   1.000
_cell.length_b   1.000
_cell.length_c   1.000
_cell.angle_alpha   90.00
_cell.angle_beta   90.00
_cell.angle_gamma   90.00
#
_symmetry.space_group_name_H-M   'P 1'
#
loop_
_entity.id
_entity.type
_entity.pdbx_description
1 polymer ?
#
loop_
_entity_poly.entity_id
_entity_poly.type
_entity_poly.pdbx_seq_one_letter_code
_entity_poly.pdbx_strand_id
1 'polypeptide(L)'
;MIDSYSQTLQIYGFKNILSAEKPETFNERIDSLVVLICRTCPHLRHLMINDSMSTSTVLLSAHTASNLERLYIRKSKILVKCDWPKNPDWDNEFYSWLKSSSKKIASTEKEISQILGYNFQFLDDHNFDLFDLDVKRL
;
A
#
# COMPACT_ATOMS: atom_id res chain seq x y z
N MET A 1 15.16 -11.41 6.75
CA MET A 1 14.77 -10.74 8.02
C MET A 1 13.25 -10.75 8.19
N ILE A 2 12.45 -10.45 7.14
CA ILE A 2 10.99 -10.64 7.17
C ILE A 2 10.61 -12.13 7.25
N ASP A 3 11.39 -13.02 6.63
CA ASP A 3 11.11 -14.47 6.60
C ASP A 3 10.98 -15.08 7.99
N SER A 4 11.78 -14.61 8.96
CA SER A 4 11.79 -15.06 10.35
C SER A 4 10.50 -14.75 11.12
N TYR A 5 9.73 -13.75 10.68
CA TYR A 5 8.50 -13.30 11.33
C TYR A 5 7.27 -13.41 10.43
N SER A 6 7.42 -13.92 9.20
CA SER A 6 6.37 -13.98 8.19
C SER A 6 5.06 -14.61 8.71
N GLN A 7 5.17 -15.65 9.54
CA GLN A 7 4.04 -16.38 10.11
C GLN A 7 3.41 -15.73 11.35
N THR A 8 4.01 -14.67 11.89
CA THR A 8 3.53 -14.02 13.13
C THR A 8 3.34 -12.52 12.98
N LEU A 9 3.80 -11.91 11.89
CA LEU A 9 3.74 -10.48 11.67
C LEU A 9 2.29 -10.04 11.43
N GLN A 10 1.73 -9.30 12.39
CA GLN A 10 0.38 -8.76 12.31
C GLN A 10 0.33 -7.27 11.96
N ILE A 11 1.37 -6.53 12.30
CA ILE A 11 1.45 -5.08 12.12
C ILE A 11 2.79 -4.75 11.49
N TYR A 12 2.79 -3.96 10.42
CA TYR A 12 4.01 -3.50 9.78
C TYR A 12 3.90 -2.04 9.32
N GLY A 13 5.01 -1.31 9.42
CA GLY A 13 5.09 0.10 9.07
C GLY A 13 6.32 0.41 8.22
N PHE A 14 6.11 0.89 7.00
CA PHE A 14 7.16 1.50 6.19
C PHE A 14 7.31 2.96 6.59
N LYS A 15 8.41 3.31 7.27
CA LYS A 15 8.71 4.68 7.68
C LYS A 15 9.95 5.17 6.96
N ASN A 16 9.78 5.99 5.93
CA ASN A 16 10.90 6.70 5.34
C ASN A 16 11.05 8.06 5.99
N ILE A 17 11.90 8.09 7.02
CA ILE A 17 12.16 9.27 7.84
C ILE A 17 13.06 10.28 7.10
N LEU A 18 13.74 9.86 6.02
CA LEU A 18 14.92 10.57 5.51
C LEU A 18 14.71 11.31 4.19
N SER A 19 13.70 10.99 3.37
CA SER A 19 13.54 11.62 2.06
C SER A 19 12.34 12.58 1.98
N ALA A 20 12.64 13.88 1.86
CA ALA A 20 11.68 14.90 1.45
C ALA A 20 11.24 14.68 -0.01
N GLU A 21 12.15 14.21 -0.86
CA GLU A 21 11.89 13.97 -2.27
C GLU A 21 11.12 12.66 -2.49
N LYS A 22 10.25 12.70 -3.49
CA LYS A 22 9.40 11.61 -3.93
C LYS A 22 10.08 10.92 -5.12
N PRO A 23 10.70 9.73 -4.95
CA PRO A 23 11.32 9.04 -6.06
C PRO A 23 10.31 8.79 -7.19
N GLU A 24 10.64 9.24 -8.40
CA GLU A 24 9.79 9.07 -9.58
C GLU A 24 9.98 7.69 -10.22
N THR A 25 11.17 7.08 -10.06
CA THR A 25 11.56 5.79 -10.64
C THR A 25 11.05 4.62 -9.80
N PHE A 26 10.44 3.61 -10.43
CA PHE A 26 9.87 2.44 -9.74
C PHE A 26 10.88 1.71 -8.82
N ASN A 27 12.12 1.53 -9.28
CA ASN A 27 13.15 0.77 -8.55
C ASN A 27 13.65 1.48 -7.27
N GLU A 28 13.44 2.78 -7.15
CA GLU A 28 13.83 3.58 -5.98
C GLU A 28 12.71 3.63 -4.92
N ARG A 29 11.54 3.12 -5.26
CA ARG A 29 10.36 3.12 -4.39
C ARG A 29 10.18 1.77 -3.70
N ILE A 30 9.39 1.78 -2.63
CA ILE A 30 9.07 0.58 -1.86
C ILE A 30 8.03 -0.32 -2.52
N ASP A 31 7.54 0.02 -3.74
CA ASP A 31 6.42 -0.67 -4.39
C ASP A 31 6.53 -2.20 -4.35
N SER A 32 7.68 -2.73 -4.77
CA SER A 32 7.91 -4.18 -4.80
C SER A 32 7.98 -4.81 -3.40
N LEU A 33 8.55 -4.10 -2.43
CA LEU A 33 8.66 -4.57 -1.04
C LEU A 33 7.30 -4.63 -0.36
N VAL A 34 6.42 -3.66 -0.61
CA VAL A 34 5.07 -3.63 -0.03
C VAL A 34 4.28 -4.86 -0.50
N VAL A 35 4.24 -5.11 -1.82
CA VAL A 35 3.52 -6.27 -2.37
C VAL A 35 4.12 -7.58 -1.88
N LEU A 36 5.46 -7.65 -1.77
CA LEU A 36 6.14 -8.83 -1.23
C LEU A 36 5.68 -9.12 0.21
N ILE A 37 5.66 -8.12 1.10
CA ILE A 37 5.19 -8.31 2.49
C ILE A 37 3.73 -8.73 2.53
N CYS A 38 2.87 -8.10 1.75
CA CYS A 38 1.46 -8.48 1.64
C CYS A 38 1.28 -9.95 1.23
N ARG A 39 2.18 -10.47 0.38
CA ARG A 39 2.16 -11.85 -0.09
C ARG A 39 2.76 -12.84 0.90
N THR A 40 3.85 -12.48 1.59
CA THR A 40 4.60 -13.40 2.44
C THR A 40 4.12 -13.44 3.88
N CYS A 41 3.39 -12.43 4.34
CA CYS A 41 2.91 -12.32 5.72
C CYS A 41 1.39 -12.54 5.78
N PRO A 42 0.90 -13.80 5.82
CA PRO A 42 -0.53 -14.10 5.78
C PRO A 42 -1.29 -13.54 6.99
N HIS A 43 -0.62 -13.30 8.12
CA HIS A 43 -1.24 -12.77 9.33
C HIS A 43 -1.22 -11.24 9.42
N LEU A 44 -0.76 -10.54 8.38
CA LEU A 44 -0.70 -9.09 8.35
C LEU A 44 -2.11 -8.49 8.38
N ARG A 45 -2.45 -7.83 9.48
CA ARG A 45 -3.74 -7.17 9.71
C ARG A 45 -3.66 -5.66 9.53
N HIS A 46 -2.54 -5.05 9.89
CA HIS A 46 -2.37 -3.60 9.87
C HIS A 46 -1.11 -3.23 9.10
N LEU A 47 -1.26 -2.38 8.07
CA LEU A 47 -0.16 -1.89 7.27
C LEU A 47 -0.17 -0.36 7.25
N MET A 48 0.96 0.23 7.65
CA MET A 48 1.18 1.66 7.63
C MET A 48 2.28 2.01 6.63
N ILE A 49 2.04 3.02 5.79
CA ILE A 49 2.97 3.43 4.74
C ILE A 49 3.18 4.94 4.78
N ASN A 50 4.41 5.32 5.12
CA ASN A 50 4.92 6.69 5.06
C ASN A 50 6.11 6.78 4.10
N ASP A 51 5.92 6.28 2.88
CA ASP A 51 6.92 6.35 1.82
C ASP A 51 6.24 6.35 0.44
N SER A 52 7.02 6.66 -0.59
CA SER A 52 6.51 6.87 -1.94
C SER A 52 6.17 5.56 -2.62
N MET A 53 4.97 5.47 -3.16
CA MET A 53 4.47 4.29 -3.89
C MET A 53 3.41 4.68 -4.92
N SER A 54 3.20 3.83 -5.92
CA SER A 54 2.14 4.02 -6.90
C SER A 54 0.75 3.63 -6.39
N THR A 55 -0.31 4.24 -6.93
CA THR A 55 -1.71 3.82 -6.73
C THR A 55 -1.95 2.38 -7.14
N SER A 56 -1.29 1.89 -8.21
CA SER A 56 -1.34 0.47 -8.57
C SER A 56 -0.80 -0.44 -7.48
N THR A 57 0.28 -0.06 -6.79
CA THR A 57 0.81 -0.84 -5.68
C THR A 57 -0.17 -0.88 -4.51
N VAL A 58 -0.87 0.22 -4.22
CA VAL A 58 -1.87 0.22 -3.14
C VAL A 58 -2.99 -0.78 -3.44
N LEU A 59 -3.50 -0.79 -4.68
CA LEU A 59 -4.52 -1.74 -5.12
C LEU A 59 -4.03 -3.19 -5.02
N LEU A 60 -2.82 -3.46 -5.51
CA LEU A 60 -2.20 -4.77 -5.41
C LEU A 60 -2.02 -5.20 -3.95
N SER A 61 -1.64 -4.29 -3.06
CA SER A 61 -1.44 -4.58 -1.64
C SER A 61 -2.75 -4.99 -0.97
N ALA A 62 -3.81 -4.21 -1.18
CA ALA A 62 -5.15 -4.52 -0.66
C ALA A 62 -5.68 -5.85 -1.20
N HIS A 63 -5.47 -6.12 -2.50
CA HIS A 63 -5.91 -7.37 -3.12
C HIS A 63 -5.08 -8.59 -2.67
N THR A 64 -3.78 -8.42 -2.42
CA THR A 64 -2.86 -9.53 -2.11
C THR A 64 -2.92 -9.93 -0.64
N ALA A 65 -3.05 -8.96 0.27
CA ALA A 65 -3.06 -9.23 1.71
C ALA A 65 -4.46 -9.66 2.18
N SER A 66 -4.71 -10.97 2.19
CA SER A 66 -6.04 -11.55 2.46
C SER A 66 -6.63 -11.22 3.83
N ASN A 67 -5.79 -10.97 4.83
CA ASN A 67 -6.22 -10.68 6.21
C ASN A 67 -6.01 -9.21 6.61
N LEU A 68 -5.78 -8.33 5.64
CA LEU A 68 -5.57 -6.91 5.91
C LEU A 68 -6.88 -6.26 6.37
N GLU A 69 -6.90 -5.78 7.60
CA GLU A 69 -8.05 -5.13 8.23
C GLU A 69 -7.95 -3.60 8.17
N ARG A 70 -6.72 -3.09 8.19
CA ARG A 70 -6.42 -1.66 8.23
C ARG A 70 -5.21 -1.29 7.38
N LEU A 71 -5.41 -0.30 6.54
CA LEU A 71 -4.39 0.31 5.69
C LEU A 71 -4.32 1.81 5.96
N TYR A 72 -3.14 2.30 6.29
CA TYR A 72 -2.87 3.71 6.59
C TYR A 72 -1.79 4.23 5.67
N ILE A 73 -2.13 5.18 4.80
CA ILE A 73 -1.16 5.69 3.82
C ILE A 73 -1.24 7.19 3.72
N ARG A 74 -0.06 7.83 3.76
CA ARG A 74 0.08 9.28 3.59
C ARG A 74 -0.15 9.67 2.12
N LYS A 75 -1.14 10.51 1.88
CA LYS A 75 -1.58 10.95 0.55
C LYS A 75 -0.49 11.66 -0.25
N SER A 76 0.32 12.51 0.38
CA SER A 76 1.39 13.28 -0.28
C SER A 76 2.45 12.39 -0.95
N LYS A 77 2.64 11.17 -0.43
CA LYS A 77 3.60 10.19 -0.94
C LYS A 77 3.06 9.31 -2.08
N ILE A 78 1.76 9.39 -2.42
CA ILE A 78 1.17 8.55 -3.48
C ILE A 78 1.41 9.10 -4.89
N LEU A 79 1.99 8.29 -5.77
CA LEU A 79 2.09 8.56 -7.20
C LEU A 79 0.87 7.96 -7.92
N VAL A 80 0.11 8.78 -8.64
CA VAL A 80 -0.99 8.28 -9.48
C VAL A 80 -0.41 7.68 -10.75
N LYS A 81 -0.05 6.39 -10.69
CA LYS A 81 0.64 5.66 -11.76
C LYS A 81 0.24 4.17 -11.75
N CYS A 82 0.38 3.56 -12.92
CA CYS A 82 0.30 2.12 -13.13
C CYS A 82 1.55 1.65 -13.88
N ASP A 83 2.68 1.63 -13.20
CA ASP A 83 3.99 1.30 -13.77
C ASP A 83 4.45 -0.14 -13.51
N TRP A 84 3.59 -0.97 -12.93
CA TRP A 84 3.80 -2.41 -12.87
C TRP A 84 3.75 -3.05 -14.28
N PRO A 85 4.77 -3.84 -14.66
CA PRO A 85 4.68 -4.67 -15.85
C PRO A 85 3.56 -5.70 -15.65
N LYS A 86 2.90 -6.09 -16.75
CA LYS A 86 1.88 -7.14 -16.67
C LYS A 86 2.56 -8.46 -16.28
N ASN A 87 2.22 -9.00 -15.12
CA ASN A 87 2.66 -10.33 -14.72
C ASN A 87 2.00 -11.38 -15.65
N PRO A 88 2.75 -12.37 -16.18
CA PRO A 88 2.18 -13.47 -16.96
C PRO A 88 1.01 -14.21 -16.27
N ASP A 89 1.03 -14.28 -14.94
CA ASP A 89 -0.01 -14.93 -14.13
C ASP A 89 -1.30 -14.10 -14.03
N TRP A 90 -1.28 -12.84 -14.47
CA TRP A 90 -2.46 -11.98 -14.48
C TRP A 90 -3.25 -12.15 -15.76
N ASP A 91 -4.54 -12.43 -15.59
CA ASP A 91 -5.48 -12.34 -16.70
C ASP A 91 -5.60 -10.89 -17.21
N ASN A 92 -6.22 -10.74 -18.38
CA ASN A 92 -6.37 -9.43 -19.01
C ASN A 92 -7.35 -8.53 -18.27
N GLU A 93 -8.35 -9.10 -17.60
CA GLU A 93 -9.39 -8.37 -16.90
C GLU A 93 -8.82 -7.70 -15.64
N PHE A 94 -8.06 -8.45 -14.85
CA PHE A 94 -7.33 -7.99 -13.68
C PHE A 94 -6.36 -6.87 -14.02
N TYR A 95 -5.53 -7.03 -15.06
CA TYR A 95 -4.60 -5.96 -15.44
C TYR A 95 -5.32 -4.72 -15.97
N SER A 96 -6.45 -4.91 -16.66
CA SER A 96 -7.29 -3.79 -17.12
C SER A 96 -7.93 -3.05 -15.95
N TRP A 97 -8.46 -3.78 -14.97
CA TRP A 97 -8.96 -3.24 -13.70
C TRP A 97 -7.87 -2.46 -12.98
N LEU A 98 -6.68 -3.04 -12.80
CA LEU A 98 -5.55 -2.37 -12.14
C LEU A 98 -5.19 -1.05 -12.82
N LYS A 99 -5.14 -1.05 -14.17
CA LYS A 99 -4.87 0.16 -14.96
C LYS A 99 -5.98 1.19 -14.88
N SER A 100 -7.25 0.80 -14.84
CA SER A 100 -8.36 1.76 -14.75
C SER A 100 -8.47 2.36 -13.35
N SER A 101 -8.33 1.52 -12.34
CA SER A 101 -8.56 1.87 -10.93
C SER A 101 -7.43 2.71 -10.34
N SER A 102 -6.22 2.59 -10.86
CA SER A 102 -5.03 3.35 -10.43
C SER A 102 -4.94 4.78 -11.00
N LYS A 103 -5.77 5.15 -11.99
CA LYS A 103 -5.68 6.45 -12.70
C LYS A 103 -6.08 7.67 -11.87
N LYS A 104 -6.84 7.48 -10.80
CA LYS A 104 -7.34 8.57 -9.95
C LYS A 104 -7.38 8.12 -8.51
N ILE A 105 -7.01 9.01 -7.59
CA ILE A 105 -7.09 8.77 -6.15
C ILE A 105 -8.49 8.29 -5.74
N ALA A 106 -9.55 9.00 -6.15
CA ALA A 106 -10.92 8.64 -5.78
C ALA A 106 -11.35 7.26 -6.30
N SER A 107 -10.91 6.87 -7.50
CA SER A 107 -11.16 5.52 -8.03
C SER A 107 -10.41 4.47 -7.23
N THR A 108 -9.14 4.73 -6.92
CA THR A 108 -8.31 3.84 -6.09
C THR A 108 -8.91 3.66 -4.69
N GLU A 109 -9.31 4.74 -4.03
CA GLU A 109 -9.93 4.70 -2.69
C GLU A 109 -11.23 3.89 -2.68
N LYS A 110 -12.07 4.06 -3.71
CA LYS A 110 -13.32 3.30 -3.85
C LYS A 110 -13.07 1.80 -3.94
N GLU A 111 -12.15 1.38 -4.79
CA GLU A 111 -11.84 -0.04 -4.99
C GLU A 111 -11.21 -0.66 -3.74
N ILE A 112 -10.29 0.05 -3.08
CA ILE A 112 -9.70 -0.41 -1.82
C ILE A 112 -10.77 -0.53 -0.74
N SER A 113 -11.71 0.43 -0.68
CA SER A 113 -12.81 0.38 0.29
C SER A 113 -13.69 -0.85 0.09
N GLN A 114 -13.93 -1.24 -1.17
CA GLN A 114 -14.68 -2.46 -1.50
C GLN A 114 -13.90 -3.71 -1.12
N ILE A 115 -12.59 -3.76 -1.37
CA ILE A 115 -11.74 -4.91 -1.03
C ILE A 115 -11.65 -5.11 0.48
N LEU A 116 -11.43 -4.03 1.25
CA LEU A 116 -11.21 -4.11 2.70
C LEU A 116 -12.49 -4.05 3.54
N GLY A 117 -13.64 -3.74 2.93
CA GLY A 117 -14.94 -3.68 3.62
C GLY A 117 -15.12 -2.49 4.56
N TYR A 118 -14.34 -1.42 4.41
CA TYR A 118 -14.52 -0.16 5.15
C TYR A 118 -14.25 1.05 4.26
N ASN A 119 -14.68 2.24 4.67
CA ASN A 119 -14.43 3.48 3.92
C ASN A 119 -12.95 3.88 4.03
N PHE A 120 -12.13 3.40 3.09
CA PHE A 120 -10.72 3.73 3.00
C PHE A 120 -10.53 5.09 2.30
N GLN A 121 -9.69 5.93 2.89
CA GLN A 121 -9.22 7.17 2.29
C GLN A 121 -7.74 7.35 2.59
N PHE A 122 -7.00 7.96 1.66
CA PHE A 122 -5.63 8.37 1.96
C PHE A 122 -5.64 9.48 3.01
N LEU A 123 -4.75 9.39 3.98
CA LEU A 123 -4.63 10.38 5.04
C LEU A 123 -3.86 11.60 4.52
N ASP A 124 -4.37 12.79 4.77
CA ASP A 124 -3.57 14.00 4.61
C ASP A 124 -2.39 14.02 5.61
N ASP A 125 -1.44 14.92 5.39
CA ASP A 125 -0.21 14.96 6.20
C ASP A 125 -0.52 15.16 7.69
N HIS A 126 -1.49 16.01 8.03
CA HIS A 126 -1.87 16.29 9.41
C HIS A 126 -2.47 15.08 10.12
N ASN A 127 -3.46 14.43 9.52
CA ASN A 127 -4.11 13.25 10.09
C ASN A 127 -3.14 12.07 10.17
N PHE A 128 -2.23 11.96 9.20
CA PHE A 128 -1.19 10.92 9.24
C PHE A 128 -0.21 11.15 10.39
N ASP A 129 0.23 12.39 10.64
CA ASP A 129 1.14 12.72 11.74
C ASP A 129 0.50 12.44 13.11
N LEU A 130 -0.79 12.80 13.28
CA LEU A 130 -1.54 12.47 14.50
C LEU A 130 -1.61 10.95 14.73
N PHE A 131 -1.93 10.19 13.68
CA PHE A 131 -1.99 8.73 13.77
C PHE A 131 -0.62 8.09 14.08
N ASP A 132 0.46 8.57 13.45
CA ASP A 132 1.82 8.06 13.70
C ASP A 132 2.26 8.27 15.15
N LEU A 133 1.85 9.39 15.77
CA LEU A 133 2.12 9.66 17.18
C LEU A 133 1.36 8.71 18.11
N ASP A 134 0.12 8.36 17.79
CA ASP A 134 -0.67 7.43 18.60
C ASP A 134 -0.14 6.00 18.51
N VAL A 135 0.26 5.54 17.31
CA VAL A 135 0.87 4.21 17.16
C VAL A 135 2.20 4.10 17.92
N LYS A 136 2.97 5.19 18.04
CA LYS A 136 4.21 5.22 18.83
C LYS A 136 3.98 5.11 20.34
N ARG A 137 2.75 5.33 20.82
CA ARG A 137 2.40 5.26 22.25
C ARG A 137 1.88 3.88 22.68
N LEU A 138 1.63 2.98 21.73
CA LEU A 138 1.28 1.57 21.95
C LEU A 138 2.54 0.72 22.14
#